data_AF-C4XFY0-F1
#
_entry.id   AF-C4XFY0-F1
#
_cell.length_a   1.000
_cell.length_b   1.000
_cell.length_c   1.000
_cell.angle_alpha   90.00
_cell.angle_beta   90.00
_cell.angle_gamma   90.00
#
_symmetry.space_group_name_H-M   'P 1'
#
loop_
_entity.id
_entity.type
_entity.pdbx_description
1 polymer ?
#
loop_
_entity_poly.entity_id
_entity_poly.type
_entity_poly.pdbx_seq_one_letter_code
_entity_poly.pdbx_strand_id
1 'polypeptide(L)'
;MMKRLNLLWKPKEDETYPWLLKHPKIKEGLAKFKTRQDAVDWFLNFGDEVYIWFQNNEGIFGGQLAVLESENPKDKDSKKLLSIPKVSGFDGGETYNGICEEFSIHPSYLSREPYKSALAKRIPEIDFVLISDPATYFPADLEMKKRSQSSYVDLNAIKASLELKIKELEDQKNASDETINSLKEQLENKKFDFMKVEEEIEAIKNQKDQEINAVREEAEKKIEEVKAEAAATAEQPAYDPNAEVQYDPYGNPIDLNAQPAMDPYGNPYVQSETIMADPYGTEGGYLVQPEAYGQLTPYEANYGYPTGMYDGTQFYPVQRKSDKGIWVGVGIAAAVLLIILILDILVLLSLTNVAQIF
;
A
#
# COMPACT_ATOMS: atom_id res chain seq x y z
N MET A 1 33.76 9.66 33.52
CA MET A 1 33.19 8.78 34.57
C MET A 1 31.74 8.55 34.20
N MET A 2 31.09 7.51 34.72
CA MET A 2 29.73 7.14 34.29
C MET A 2 28.85 6.81 35.49
N LYS A 3 27.59 7.27 35.46
CA LYS A 3 26.61 6.95 36.51
C LYS A 3 26.28 5.46 36.46
N ARG A 4 25.96 4.87 37.62
CA ARG A 4 25.60 3.45 37.72
C ARG A 4 24.24 3.30 38.39
N LEU A 5 23.36 2.52 37.78
CA LEU A 5 22.02 2.27 38.29
C LEU A 5 21.65 0.80 38.19
N ASN A 6 20.76 0.39 39.07
CA ASN A 6 19.96 -0.80 38.94
C ASN A 6 18.49 -0.39 38.82
N LEU A 7 17.78 -1.02 37.89
CA LEU A 7 16.34 -0.94 37.73
C LEU A 7 15.74 -2.26 38.21
N LEU A 8 15.15 -2.21 39.41
CA LEU A 8 14.73 -3.39 40.16
C LEU A 8 13.21 -3.53 40.15
N TRP A 9 12.74 -4.77 40.06
CA TRP A 9 11.33 -5.10 40.16
C TRP A 9 10.95 -5.36 41.63
N LYS A 10 10.10 -4.51 42.19
CA LYS A 10 9.73 -4.45 43.61
C LYS A 10 8.20 -4.34 43.84
N PRO A 11 7.39 -5.24 43.26
CA PRO A 11 5.93 -5.16 43.34
C PRO A 11 5.40 -5.29 44.78
N LYS A 12 6.13 -5.97 45.67
CA LYS A 12 5.75 -6.12 47.08
C LYS A 12 5.96 -4.85 47.91
N GLU A 13 6.82 -3.94 47.47
CA GLU A 13 7.07 -2.67 48.17
C GLU A 13 6.07 -1.59 47.72
N ASP A 14 5.62 -1.67 46.46
CA ASP A 14 4.68 -0.73 45.85
C ASP A 14 4.06 -1.36 44.60
N GLU A 15 2.78 -1.73 44.65
CA GLU A 15 2.10 -2.34 43.52
C GLU A 15 1.78 -1.33 42.41
N THR A 16 1.68 -0.03 42.74
CA THR A 16 1.36 1.01 41.75
C THR A 16 2.61 1.45 41.00
N TYR A 17 3.74 1.57 41.69
CA TYR A 17 5.04 1.94 41.11
C TYR A 17 6.09 0.86 41.40
N PRO A 18 5.96 -0.34 40.81
CA PRO A 18 6.77 -1.50 41.16
C PRO A 18 8.21 -1.43 40.66
N TRP A 19 8.56 -0.52 39.75
CA TRP A 19 9.92 -0.39 39.23
C TRP A 19 10.74 0.63 40.00
N LEU A 20 11.76 0.19 40.71
CA LEU A 20 12.64 1.04 41.50
C LEU A 20 13.97 1.29 40.76
N LEU A 21 14.24 2.55 40.42
CA LEU A 21 15.54 2.98 39.90
C LEU A 21 16.41 3.44 41.08
N LYS A 22 17.61 2.85 41.24
CA LYS A 22 18.53 3.21 42.33
C LYS A 22 19.99 2.91 42.02
N HIS A 23 20.90 3.58 42.72
CA HIS A 23 22.31 3.19 42.71
C HIS A 23 22.50 1.89 43.54
N PRO A 24 23.32 0.91 43.10
CA PRO A 24 23.46 -0.37 43.79
C PRO A 24 24.02 -0.28 45.22
N LYS A 25 24.78 0.78 45.52
CA LYS A 25 25.39 1.02 46.85
C LYS A 25 24.66 2.05 47.71
N ILE A 26 23.67 2.75 47.16
CA ILE A 26 22.87 3.73 47.93
C ILE A 26 21.62 3.00 48.43
N LYS A 27 21.26 3.21 49.71
CA LYS A 27 20.14 2.51 50.31
C LYS A 27 18.82 3.02 49.71
N GLU A 28 18.66 4.34 49.69
CA GLU A 28 17.52 5.06 49.17
C GLU A 28 17.39 4.91 47.65
N GLY A 29 16.13 4.90 47.17
CA GLY A 29 15.82 4.92 45.75
C GLY A 29 16.05 6.29 45.13
N LEU A 30 16.25 6.33 43.81
CA LEU A 30 16.20 7.58 43.05
C LEU A 30 14.73 7.94 42.76
N ALA A 31 14.00 7.03 42.15
CA ALA A 31 12.59 7.18 41.80
C ALA A 31 11.91 5.81 41.58
N LYS A 32 10.57 5.79 41.60
CA LYS A 32 9.76 4.62 41.24
C LYS A 32 8.84 4.89 40.04
N PHE A 33 8.59 3.86 39.24
CA PHE A 33 7.86 3.95 37.98
C PHE A 33 6.84 2.81 37.83
N LYS A 34 5.85 3.05 36.97
CA LYS A 34 4.85 2.03 36.59
C LYS A 34 5.43 0.97 35.66
N THR A 35 6.30 1.38 34.73
CA THR A 35 6.94 0.48 33.77
C THR A 35 8.46 0.64 33.78
N ARG A 36 9.15 -0.42 33.34
CA ARG A 36 10.61 -0.44 33.14
C ARG A 36 11.03 0.61 32.09
N GLN A 37 10.27 0.69 31.02
CA GLN A 37 10.45 1.64 29.94
C GLN A 37 10.38 3.10 30.42
N ASP A 38 9.38 3.45 31.24
CA ASP A 38 9.23 4.80 31.78
C ASP A 38 10.46 5.21 32.62
N ALA A 39 10.99 4.30 33.43
CA ALA A 39 12.17 4.55 34.24
C ALA A 39 13.39 4.88 33.38
N VAL A 40 13.59 4.12 32.30
CA VAL A 40 14.71 4.33 31.37
C VAL A 40 14.51 5.62 30.58
N ASP A 41 13.32 5.86 30.03
CA ASP A 41 13.05 7.04 29.22
C ASP A 41 13.19 8.33 30.03
N TRP A 42 12.68 8.33 31.27
CA TRP A 42 12.82 9.43 32.22
C TRP A 42 14.28 9.71 32.55
N PHE A 43 15.06 8.69 32.91
CA PHE A 43 16.45 8.91 33.32
C PHE A 43 17.35 9.32 32.15
N LEU A 44 17.17 8.71 30.98
CA LEU A 44 17.98 9.05 29.81
C LEU A 44 17.66 10.43 29.24
N ASN A 45 16.54 11.05 29.61
CA ASN A 45 16.22 12.43 29.24
C ASN A 45 17.20 13.45 29.83
N PHE A 46 17.91 13.12 30.92
CA PHE A 46 18.94 13.99 31.49
C PHE A 46 20.19 14.10 30.59
N GLY A 47 20.38 13.17 29.65
CA GLY A 47 21.52 13.19 28.73
C GLY A 47 22.86 12.80 29.36
N ASP A 48 22.83 12.17 30.53
CA ASP A 48 24.04 11.70 31.22
C ASP A 48 24.53 10.35 30.69
N GLU A 49 25.85 10.13 30.73
CA GLU A 49 26.42 8.79 30.56
C GLU A 49 26.02 7.91 31.75
N VAL A 50 25.47 6.73 31.46
CA VAL A 50 24.97 5.82 32.51
C VAL A 50 25.11 4.36 32.14
N TYR A 51 25.26 3.52 33.15
CA TYR A 51 25.18 2.07 33.04
C TYR A 51 24.12 1.50 33.97
N ILE A 52 23.10 0.91 33.37
CA ILE A 52 21.90 0.43 34.04
C ILE A 52 21.86 -1.10 33.96
N TRP A 53 21.78 -1.78 35.10
CA TRP A 53 21.36 -3.20 35.13
C TRP A 53 19.87 -3.26 35.36
N PHE A 54 19.14 -4.06 34.58
CA PHE A 54 17.69 -4.11 34.69
C PHE A 54 17.17 -5.54 34.90
N GLN A 55 16.11 -5.64 35.68
CA GLN A 55 15.38 -6.88 35.92
C GLN A 55 14.18 -7.02 34.96
N ASN A 56 13.64 -8.23 34.82
CA ASN A 56 12.36 -8.53 34.21
C ASN A 56 11.22 -8.50 35.26
N ASN A 57 9.99 -8.79 34.84
CA ASN A 57 8.80 -8.83 35.71
C ASN A 57 8.82 -9.96 36.76
N GLU A 58 9.86 -10.79 36.77
CA GLU A 58 10.07 -11.86 37.75
C GLU A 58 11.17 -11.49 38.77
N GLY A 59 11.77 -10.30 38.62
CA GLY A 59 12.90 -9.86 39.46
C GLY A 59 14.23 -10.51 39.10
N ILE A 60 14.32 -11.17 37.94
CA ILE A 60 15.56 -11.77 37.43
C ILE A 60 16.25 -10.73 36.55
N PHE A 61 17.58 -10.59 36.66
CA PHE A 61 18.31 -9.68 35.77
C PHE A 61 18.22 -10.17 34.33
N GLY A 62 17.61 -9.35 33.48
CA GLY A 62 17.41 -9.63 32.06
C GLY A 62 18.46 -9.00 31.16
N GLY A 63 19.18 -8.01 31.66
CA GLY A 63 20.26 -7.40 30.89
C GLY A 63 20.84 -6.14 31.53
N GLN A 64 21.63 -5.47 30.72
CA GLN A 64 22.24 -4.18 31.03
C GLN A 64 22.13 -3.23 29.83
N LEU A 65 22.10 -1.94 30.10
CA LEU A 65 22.12 -0.86 29.14
C LEU A 65 23.30 0.07 29.46
N ALA A 66 24.21 0.25 28.51
CA ALA A 66 25.26 1.26 28.59
C ALA A 66 24.91 2.44 27.69
N VAL A 67 24.87 3.64 28.25
CA VAL A 67 24.70 4.90 27.52
C VAL A 67 25.96 5.72 27.66
N LEU A 68 26.62 6.00 26.55
CA LEU A 68 27.94 6.63 26.52
C LEU A 68 28.14 7.46 25.26
N GLU A 69 28.96 8.49 25.35
CA GLU A 69 29.36 9.31 24.21
C GLU A 69 30.16 8.47 23.20
N SER A 70 29.77 8.60 21.92
CA SER A 70 30.38 7.91 20.78
C SER A 70 31.88 8.17 20.70
N GLU A 71 32.66 7.10 20.56
CA GLU A 71 34.12 7.21 20.37
C GLU A 71 34.48 7.53 18.90
N ASN A 72 33.48 7.57 17.99
CA ASN A 72 33.70 7.88 16.59
C ASN A 72 34.15 9.33 16.40
N PRO A 73 35.32 9.58 15.75
CA PRO A 73 35.81 10.94 15.50
C PRO A 73 34.80 11.86 14.81
N LYS A 74 33.92 11.33 13.95
CA LYS A 74 32.90 12.10 13.24
C LYS A 74 31.78 12.62 14.14
N ASP A 75 31.60 12.00 15.31
CA ASP A 75 30.51 12.32 16.24
C ASP A 75 30.96 13.27 17.38
N LYS A 76 32.26 13.58 17.49
CA LYS A 76 32.84 14.34 18.63
C LYS A 76 32.19 15.70 18.85
N ASP A 77 31.90 16.43 17.78
CA ASP A 77 31.31 17.77 17.88
C ASP A 77 29.83 17.73 18.31
N SER A 78 29.17 16.60 18.06
CA SER A 78 27.73 16.40 18.34
C SER A 78 27.43 15.83 19.72
N LYS A 79 28.46 15.40 20.48
CA LYS A 79 28.33 14.66 21.75
C LYS A 79 27.29 13.53 21.67
N LYS A 80 27.30 12.80 20.55
CA LYS A 80 26.29 11.79 20.27
C LYS A 80 26.35 10.68 21.31
N LEU A 81 25.23 10.45 21.99
CA LEU A 81 25.09 9.33 22.91
C LEU A 81 24.68 8.06 22.16
N LEU A 82 25.40 6.98 22.44
CA LEU A 82 25.06 5.62 22.04
C LEU A 82 24.35 4.93 23.20
N SER A 83 23.33 4.14 22.90
CA SER A 83 22.57 3.30 23.82
C SER A 83 22.77 1.85 23.43
N ILE A 84 23.56 1.11 24.21
CA ILE A 84 24.08 -0.21 23.89
C ILE A 84 23.46 -1.23 24.85
N PRO A 85 22.40 -1.94 24.45
CA PRO A 85 21.84 -3.01 25.26
C PRO A 85 22.69 -4.27 25.14
N LYS A 86 22.80 -5.00 26.26
CA LYS A 86 23.41 -6.32 26.32
C LYS A 86 22.52 -7.24 27.16
N VAL A 87 22.12 -8.34 26.56
CA VAL A 87 21.25 -9.36 27.17
C VAL A 87 21.91 -10.73 27.23
N SER A 88 22.99 -10.99 26.48
CA SER A 88 23.69 -12.28 26.60
C SER A 88 24.38 -12.41 27.96
N GLY A 89 24.31 -13.62 28.53
CA GLY A 89 24.85 -13.95 29.84
C GLY A 89 23.96 -13.53 31.02
N PHE A 90 22.70 -13.17 30.76
CA PHE A 90 21.70 -12.88 31.77
C PHE A 90 20.58 -13.93 31.75
N ASP A 91 20.01 -14.23 32.92
CA ASP A 91 19.03 -15.31 33.10
C ASP A 91 17.58 -14.87 32.84
N GLY A 92 17.32 -13.58 32.67
CA GLY A 92 15.95 -13.04 32.58
C GLY A 92 15.24 -13.25 31.24
N GLY A 93 15.85 -13.94 30.27
CA GLY A 93 15.21 -14.36 29.01
C GLY A 93 14.97 -13.25 27.99
N GLU A 94 15.51 -12.05 28.22
CA GLU A 94 15.30 -10.89 27.35
C GLU A 94 16.00 -11.06 25.99
N THR A 95 15.39 -10.53 24.94
CA THR A 95 16.00 -10.52 23.60
C THR A 95 16.57 -9.15 23.27
N TYR A 96 17.63 -9.12 22.47
CA TYR A 96 18.26 -7.86 22.06
C TYR A 96 17.27 -6.94 21.35
N ASN A 97 16.46 -7.49 20.43
CA ASN A 97 15.46 -6.71 19.69
C ASN A 97 14.33 -6.22 20.59
N GLY A 98 13.83 -7.06 21.51
CA GLY A 98 12.78 -6.65 22.45
C GLY A 98 13.22 -5.50 23.35
N ILE A 99 14.46 -5.55 23.86
CA ILE A 99 15.02 -4.45 24.66
C ILE A 99 15.28 -3.20 23.82
N CYS A 100 15.72 -3.34 22.56
CA CYS A 100 15.87 -2.21 21.66
C CYS A 100 14.52 -1.52 21.42
N GLU A 101 13.49 -2.29 21.13
CA GLU A 101 12.13 -1.78 20.92
C GLU A 101 11.59 -1.11 22.18
N GLU A 102 11.67 -1.78 23.32
CA GLU A 102 11.21 -1.25 24.61
C GLU A 102 11.94 0.08 24.92
N PHE A 103 13.26 0.13 24.91
CA PHE A 103 13.97 1.35 25.29
C PHE A 103 14.09 2.40 24.17
N SER A 104 13.32 2.23 23.08
CA SER A 104 13.32 3.13 21.93
C SER A 104 14.72 3.33 21.34
N ILE A 105 15.48 2.25 21.24
CA ILE A 105 16.84 2.20 20.70
C ILE A 105 16.77 1.58 19.31
N HIS A 106 17.32 2.27 18.32
CA HIS A 106 17.45 1.67 17.00
C HIS A 106 18.56 0.61 17.01
N PRO A 107 18.26 -0.67 16.69
CA PRO A 107 19.18 -1.79 16.92
C PRO A 107 20.49 -1.68 16.14
N SER A 108 20.47 -1.05 14.96
CA SER A 108 21.67 -0.86 14.11
C SER A 108 22.47 0.39 14.42
N TYR A 109 21.82 1.46 14.90
CA TYR A 109 22.48 2.74 15.16
C TYR A 109 22.89 2.89 16.62
N LEU A 110 22.40 2.00 17.48
CA LEU A 110 22.57 2.05 18.93
C LEU A 110 22.20 3.45 19.44
N SER A 111 21.10 4.01 18.94
CA SER A 111 20.72 5.39 19.18
C SER A 111 19.23 5.54 19.29
N ARG A 112 18.80 6.47 20.15
CA ARG A 112 17.39 6.82 20.37
C ARG A 112 16.94 8.00 19.51
N GLU A 113 17.83 8.59 18.70
CA GLU A 113 17.53 9.76 17.86
C GLU A 113 16.32 9.53 16.92
N PRO A 114 16.14 8.37 16.27
CA PRO A 114 14.96 8.12 15.44
C PRO A 114 13.63 8.23 16.20
N TYR A 115 13.65 8.04 17.51
CA TYR A 115 12.46 8.06 18.39
C TYR A 115 12.30 9.37 19.14
N LYS A 116 13.18 10.36 18.93
CA LYS A 116 13.21 11.63 19.68
C LYS A 116 11.87 12.36 19.69
N SER A 117 11.18 12.43 18.55
CA SER A 117 9.88 13.09 18.46
C SER A 117 8.78 12.38 19.25
N ALA A 118 8.83 11.05 19.33
CA ALA A 118 7.90 10.27 20.14
C ALA A 118 8.22 10.39 21.63
N LEU A 119 9.50 10.30 21.98
CA LEU A 119 10.00 10.48 23.35
C LEU A 119 9.68 11.87 23.90
N ALA A 120 9.81 12.93 23.10
CA ALA A 120 9.49 14.30 23.51
C ALA A 120 8.01 14.48 23.88
N LYS A 121 7.10 13.69 23.31
CA LYS A 121 5.68 13.69 23.67
C LYS A 121 5.40 12.84 24.90
N ARG A 122 6.06 11.69 25.01
CA ARG A 122 5.82 10.72 26.07
C ARG A 122 6.44 11.11 27.40
N ILE A 123 7.67 11.62 27.43
CA ILE A 123 8.40 11.91 28.67
C ILE A 123 7.61 12.81 29.64
N PRO A 124 6.95 13.90 29.18
CA PRO A 124 6.09 14.72 30.04
C PRO A 124 4.88 13.99 30.64
N GLU A 125 4.43 12.89 30.03
CA GLU A 125 3.28 12.09 30.47
C GLU A 125 3.68 10.96 31.43
N ILE A 126 4.99 10.75 31.66
CA ILE A 126 5.47 9.74 32.59
C ILE A 126 5.04 10.09 34.01
N ASP A 127 4.23 9.22 34.60
CA ASP A 127 3.82 9.27 36.00
C ASP A 127 4.80 8.46 36.85
N PHE A 128 5.42 9.10 37.85
CA PHE A 128 6.47 8.51 38.68
C PHE A 128 6.51 9.13 40.08
N VAL A 129 7.12 8.41 41.02
CA VAL A 129 7.36 8.90 42.38
C VAL A 129 8.84 9.23 42.54
N LEU A 130 9.17 10.51 42.72
CA LEU A 130 10.52 10.95 43.03
C LEU A 130 10.86 10.66 44.50
N ILE A 131 11.99 9.98 44.74
CA ILE A 131 12.47 9.68 46.10
C ILE A 131 13.66 10.56 46.48
N SER A 132 14.58 10.77 45.55
CA SER A 132 15.79 11.57 45.76
C SER A 132 16.06 12.48 44.56
N ASP A 133 16.67 13.63 44.81
CA ASP A 133 17.02 14.59 43.76
C ASP A 133 18.14 14.04 42.84
N PRO A 134 17.91 13.90 41.52
CA PRO A 134 18.90 13.36 40.59
C PRO A 134 20.22 14.13 40.54
N ALA A 135 20.20 15.44 40.84
CA ALA A 135 21.39 16.29 40.80
C ALA A 135 22.36 16.00 41.94
N THR A 136 21.85 15.56 43.10
CA THR A 136 22.64 15.31 44.33
C THR A 136 22.73 13.83 44.70
N TYR A 137 21.95 12.97 44.04
CA TYR A 137 21.88 11.53 44.35
C TYR A 137 23.17 10.75 44.06
N PHE A 138 23.99 11.18 43.10
CA PHE A 138 25.18 10.45 42.68
C PHE A 138 26.44 11.06 43.32
N PRO A 139 27.01 10.43 44.37
CA PRO A 139 28.26 10.92 44.94
C PRO A 139 29.44 10.54 44.03
N ALA A 140 30.41 11.45 43.92
CA ALA A 140 31.51 11.36 42.96
C ALA A 140 32.42 10.12 43.17
N ASP A 141 32.50 9.61 44.40
CA ASP A 141 33.29 8.42 44.75
C ASP A 141 32.65 7.09 44.31
N LEU A 142 31.35 7.11 43.97
CA LEU A 142 30.62 5.94 43.52
C LEU A 142 30.46 5.86 41.99
N GLU A 143 30.95 6.85 41.25
CA GLU A 143 30.94 6.81 39.80
C GLU A 143 31.81 5.68 39.26
N MET A 144 31.38 5.10 38.14
CA MET A 144 32.09 3.99 37.51
C MET A 144 33.10 4.51 36.48
N LYS A 145 34.28 3.88 36.44
CA LYS A 145 35.25 4.10 35.36
C LYS A 145 34.67 3.63 34.03
N LYS A 146 34.63 4.54 33.04
CA LYS A 146 34.24 4.22 31.66
C LYS A 146 35.27 3.27 31.04
N ARG A 147 34.77 2.19 30.43
CA ARG A 147 35.52 1.28 29.56
C ARG A 147 35.32 1.68 28.09
N SER A 148 36.08 1.09 27.17
CA SER A 148 35.89 1.32 25.74
C SER A 148 34.49 0.91 25.29
N GLN A 149 33.95 1.60 24.29
CA GLN A 149 32.64 1.27 23.69
C GLN A 149 32.53 -0.22 23.33
N SER A 150 33.58 -0.77 22.71
CA SER A 150 33.66 -2.18 22.30
C SER A 150 33.45 -3.18 23.45
N SER A 151 33.76 -2.80 24.69
CA SER A 151 33.59 -3.67 25.86
C SER A 151 32.14 -3.86 26.29
N TYR A 152 31.23 -2.98 25.84
CA TYR A 152 29.81 -3.04 26.14
C TYR A 152 28.99 -3.71 25.02
N VAL A 153 29.53 -3.71 23.80
CA VAL A 153 28.85 -4.28 22.63
C VAL A 153 28.76 -5.80 22.73
N ASP A 154 27.55 -6.31 22.51
CA ASP A 154 27.26 -7.74 22.47
C ASP A 154 27.14 -8.23 21.03
N LEU A 155 28.29 -8.54 20.42
CA LEU A 155 28.33 -8.98 19.01
C LEU A 155 27.55 -10.28 18.78
N ASN A 156 27.48 -11.17 19.78
CA ASN A 156 26.77 -12.44 19.64
C ASN A 156 25.26 -12.22 19.59
N ALA A 157 24.72 -11.38 20.49
CA ALA A 157 23.29 -11.06 20.48
C ALA A 157 22.89 -10.27 19.23
N ILE A 158 23.74 -9.35 18.76
CA ILE A 158 23.51 -8.61 17.51
C ILE A 158 23.52 -9.56 16.32
N LYS A 159 24.50 -10.48 16.25
CA LYS A 159 24.59 -11.46 15.16
C LYS A 159 23.36 -12.37 15.13
N ALA A 160 22.95 -12.91 16.28
CA ALA A 160 21.76 -13.75 16.36
C ALA A 160 20.48 -12.99 15.93
N SER A 161 20.36 -11.71 16.28
CA SER A 161 19.27 -10.84 15.81
C SER A 161 19.29 -10.67 14.29
N LEU A 162 20.46 -10.42 13.70
CA LEU A 162 20.60 -10.26 12.25
C LEU A 162 20.25 -11.56 11.51
N GLU A 163 20.70 -12.71 12.01
CA GLU A 163 20.37 -14.03 11.43
C GLU A 163 18.87 -14.30 11.45
N LEU A 164 18.18 -13.97 12.54
CA LEU A 164 16.72 -14.08 12.63
C LEU A 164 16.04 -13.16 11.61
N LYS A 165 16.51 -11.91 11.47
CA LYS A 165 15.94 -10.96 10.50
C LYS A 165 16.16 -11.38 9.06
N ILE A 166 17.34 -11.93 8.74
CA ILE A 166 17.63 -12.49 7.41
C ILE A 166 16.64 -13.61 7.11
N LYS A 167 16.45 -14.54 8.04
CA LYS A 167 15.50 -15.64 7.88
C LYS A 167 14.07 -15.15 7.65
N GLU A 168 13.59 -14.17 8.43
CA GLU A 168 12.27 -13.58 8.21
C GLU A 168 12.12 -12.97 6.81
N LEU A 169 13.15 -12.30 6.30
CA LEU A 169 13.12 -11.70 4.96
C LEU A 169 13.15 -12.77 3.86
N GLU A 170 13.87 -13.87 4.06
CA GLU A 170 13.87 -15.02 3.16
C GLU A 170 12.49 -15.69 3.11
N ASP A 171 11.86 -15.91 4.28
CA ASP A 171 10.52 -16.49 4.36
C ASP A 171 9.47 -15.59 3.67
N GLN A 172 9.55 -14.26 3.86
CA GLN A 172 8.69 -13.29 3.17
C GLN A 172 8.89 -13.29 1.65
N LYS A 173 10.15 -13.40 1.20
CA LYS A 173 10.48 -13.48 -0.21
C LYS A 173 9.89 -14.74 -0.82
N ASN A 174 10.06 -15.90 -0.17
CA ASN A 174 9.53 -17.17 -0.67
C ASN A 174 8.00 -17.13 -0.80
N ALA A 175 7.29 -16.61 0.21
CA ALA A 175 5.83 -16.44 0.15
C ALA A 175 5.38 -15.48 -0.99
N SER A 176 6.16 -14.43 -1.23
CA SER A 176 5.91 -13.50 -2.33
C SER A 176 6.14 -14.16 -3.69
N ASP A 177 7.21 -14.94 -3.84
CA ASP A 177 7.53 -15.67 -5.06
C ASP A 177 6.45 -16.72 -5.40
N GLU A 178 5.94 -17.45 -4.40
CA GLU A 178 4.80 -18.37 -4.55
C GLU A 178 3.55 -17.64 -5.06
N THR A 179 3.24 -16.47 -4.48
CA THR A 179 2.11 -15.65 -4.90
C THR A 179 2.26 -15.16 -6.34
N ILE A 180 3.46 -14.69 -6.71
CA ILE A 180 3.78 -14.24 -8.06
C ILE A 180 3.60 -15.40 -9.07
N ASN A 181 4.08 -16.60 -8.73
CA ASN A 181 3.97 -17.76 -9.61
C ASN A 181 2.50 -18.18 -9.80
N SER A 182 1.69 -18.20 -8.74
CA SER A 182 0.25 -18.47 -8.86
C SER A 182 -0.48 -17.46 -9.75
N LEU A 183 -0.15 -16.16 -9.61
CA LEU A 183 -0.74 -15.12 -10.45
C LEU A 183 -0.33 -15.24 -11.92
N LYS A 184 0.92 -15.64 -12.19
CA LYS A 184 1.38 -15.91 -13.56
C LYS A 184 0.61 -17.07 -14.20
N GLU A 185 0.41 -18.15 -13.47
CA GLU A 185 -0.37 -19.31 -13.95
C GLU A 185 -1.82 -18.92 -14.23
N GLN A 186 -2.47 -18.17 -13.33
CA GLN A 186 -3.82 -17.65 -13.56
C GLN A 186 -3.90 -16.73 -14.78
N LEU A 187 -2.88 -15.90 -15.01
CA LEU A 187 -2.82 -15.02 -16.17
C LEU A 187 -2.70 -15.83 -17.48
N GLU A 188 -1.90 -16.89 -17.48
CA GLU A 188 -1.70 -17.76 -18.63
C GLU A 188 -2.98 -18.54 -18.97
N ASN A 189 -3.66 -19.08 -17.95
CA ASN A 189 -4.97 -19.73 -18.13
C ASN A 189 -6.01 -18.76 -18.69
N LYS A 190 -6.09 -17.53 -18.16
CA LYS A 190 -7.00 -16.52 -18.70
C LYS A 190 -6.68 -16.14 -20.15
N LYS A 191 -5.41 -16.04 -20.53
CA LYS A 191 -5.03 -15.79 -21.93
C LYS A 191 -5.50 -16.91 -22.85
N PHE A 192 -5.36 -18.16 -22.40
CA PHE A 192 -5.87 -19.32 -23.13
C PHE A 192 -7.39 -19.26 -23.30
N ASP A 193 -8.13 -18.94 -22.23
CA ASP A 193 -9.58 -18.76 -22.31
C ASP A 193 -9.97 -17.64 -23.27
N PHE A 194 -9.26 -16.51 -23.25
CA PHE A 194 -9.48 -15.41 -24.20
C PHE A 194 -9.24 -15.83 -25.65
N MET A 195 -8.16 -16.57 -25.94
CA MET A 195 -7.91 -17.09 -27.28
C MET A 195 -9.03 -18.00 -27.77
N LYS A 196 -9.55 -18.86 -26.90
CA LYS A 196 -10.68 -19.75 -27.24
C LYS A 196 -11.94 -18.95 -27.56
N VAL A 197 -12.23 -17.90 -26.79
CA VAL A 197 -13.36 -17.00 -27.07
C VAL A 197 -13.17 -16.26 -28.39
N GLU A 198 -11.94 -15.84 -28.74
CA GLU A 198 -11.65 -15.23 -30.04
C GLU A 198 -11.92 -16.20 -31.20
N GLU A 199 -11.50 -17.46 -31.08
CA GLU A 199 -11.79 -18.50 -32.09
C GLU A 199 -13.29 -18.74 -32.25
N GLU A 200 -14.06 -18.79 -31.15
CA GLU A 200 -15.51 -18.94 -31.19
C GLU A 200 -16.19 -17.74 -31.87
N ILE A 201 -15.73 -16.51 -31.60
CA ILE A 201 -16.23 -15.29 -32.25
C ILE A 201 -15.97 -15.35 -33.76
N GLU A 202 -14.78 -15.78 -34.18
CA GLU A 202 -14.42 -15.87 -35.59
C GLU A 202 -15.22 -16.96 -36.33
N ALA A 203 -15.46 -18.10 -35.69
CA ALA A 203 -16.34 -19.14 -36.21
C ALA A 203 -17.78 -18.64 -36.40
N ILE A 204 -18.34 -17.91 -35.43
CA ILE A 204 -19.68 -17.33 -35.51
C ILE A 204 -19.77 -16.30 -36.64
N LYS A 205 -18.75 -15.45 -36.82
CA LYS A 205 -18.70 -14.48 -37.93
C LYS A 205 -18.74 -15.19 -39.28
N ASN A 206 -17.88 -16.19 -39.47
CA ASN A 206 -17.83 -16.97 -40.71
C ASN A 206 -19.16 -17.67 -41.00
N GLN A 207 -19.81 -18.23 -39.98
CA GLN A 207 -21.13 -18.84 -40.14
C GLN A 207 -22.20 -17.81 -40.55
N LYS A 208 -22.23 -16.65 -39.90
CA LYS A 208 -23.16 -15.57 -40.27
C LYS A 208 -22.93 -15.07 -41.70
N ASP A 209 -21.69 -14.92 -42.13
CA ASP A 209 -21.38 -14.47 -43.49
C ASP A 209 -21.85 -15.49 -44.53
N GLN A 210 -21.74 -16.80 -44.24
CA GLN A 210 -22.30 -17.86 -45.08
C GLN A 210 -23.83 -17.80 -45.14
N GLU A 211 -24.50 -17.62 -44.01
CA GLU A 211 -25.96 -17.49 -43.94
C GLU A 211 -26.44 -16.25 -44.71
N ILE A 212 -25.76 -15.11 -44.57
CA ILE A 212 -26.07 -13.87 -45.29
C ILE A 212 -25.94 -14.07 -46.80
N ASN A 213 -24.86 -14.72 -47.24
CA ASN A 213 -24.65 -15.00 -48.67
C ASN A 213 -25.71 -15.97 -49.22
N ALA A 214 -26.09 -17.01 -48.47
CA ALA A 214 -27.14 -17.93 -48.88
C ALA A 214 -28.51 -17.24 -49.01
N VAL A 215 -28.86 -16.38 -48.05
CA VAL A 215 -30.11 -15.57 -48.11
C VAL A 215 -30.07 -14.61 -49.31
N ARG A 216 -28.91 -14.02 -49.60
CA ARG A 216 -28.72 -13.13 -50.74
C ARG A 216 -28.92 -13.87 -52.08
N GLU A 217 -28.31 -15.04 -52.23
CA GLU A 217 -28.49 -15.87 -53.42
C GLU A 217 -29.95 -16.32 -53.60
N GLU A 218 -30.65 -16.68 -52.51
CA GLU A 218 -32.08 -17.03 -52.56
C GLU A 218 -32.95 -15.83 -52.95
N ALA A 219 -32.63 -14.64 -52.44
CA ALA A 219 -33.33 -13.39 -52.78
C ALA A 219 -33.10 -13.01 -54.24
N GLU A 220 -31.88 -13.11 -54.76
CA GLU A 220 -31.56 -12.86 -56.16
C GLU A 220 -32.33 -13.82 -57.09
N LYS A 221 -32.45 -15.10 -56.71
CA LYS A 221 -33.23 -16.10 -57.45
C LYS A 221 -34.72 -15.78 -57.50
N LYS A 222 -35.30 -15.36 -56.37
CA LYS A 222 -36.71 -14.91 -56.31
C LYS A 222 -36.95 -13.65 -57.14
N ILE A 223 -35.99 -12.72 -57.17
CA ILE A 223 -36.08 -11.51 -58.01
C ILE A 223 -36.09 -11.88 -59.50
N GLU A 224 -35.30 -12.88 -59.92
CA GLU A 224 -35.34 -13.39 -61.29
C GLU A 224 -36.67 -14.07 -61.64
N GLU A 225 -37.23 -14.89 -60.75
CA GLU A 225 -38.57 -15.49 -60.95
C GLU A 225 -39.66 -14.42 -61.11
N VAL A 226 -39.67 -13.41 -60.24
CA VAL A 226 -40.64 -12.31 -60.31
C VAL A 226 -40.49 -11.50 -61.61
N LYS A 227 -39.25 -11.30 -62.09
CA LYS A 227 -39.00 -10.64 -63.38
C LYS A 227 -39.47 -11.50 -64.57
N ALA A 228 -39.33 -12.81 -64.49
CA ALA A 228 -39.81 -13.73 -65.53
C ALA A 228 -41.35 -13.77 -65.58
N GLU A 229 -42.03 -13.76 -64.43
CA GLU A 229 -43.49 -13.67 -64.35
C GLU A 229 -44.02 -12.30 -64.83
N ALA A 230 -43.32 -11.21 -64.50
CA ALA A 230 -43.65 -9.87 -65.01
C ALA A 230 -43.49 -9.77 -66.55
N ALA A 231 -42.49 -10.45 -67.13
CA ALA A 231 -42.30 -10.53 -68.58
C ALA A 231 -43.35 -11.40 -69.28
N ALA A 232 -43.92 -12.40 -68.59
CA ALA A 232 -45.00 -13.25 -69.10
C ALA A 232 -46.39 -12.59 -69.06
N THR A 233 -46.55 -11.50 -68.30
CA THR A 233 -47.82 -10.79 -68.08
C THR A 233 -47.87 -9.41 -68.74
N ALA A 234 -46.97 -9.13 -69.70
CA ALA A 234 -46.98 -7.88 -70.45
C ALA A 234 -48.07 -7.85 -71.53
N GLU A 235 -49.33 -7.67 -71.11
CA GLU A 235 -50.32 -6.99 -71.95
C GLU A 235 -49.98 -5.50 -72.01
N GLN A 236 -50.05 -4.93 -73.22
CA GLN A 236 -49.67 -3.56 -73.54
C GLN A 236 -50.38 -2.54 -72.63
N PRO A 237 -49.70 -1.49 -72.13
CA PRO A 237 -50.40 -0.38 -71.52
C PRO A 237 -51.18 0.35 -72.62
N ALA A 238 -52.50 0.34 -72.48
CA ALA A 238 -53.40 1.22 -73.22
C ALA A 238 -53.08 2.67 -72.86
N TYR A 239 -52.71 3.45 -73.88
CA TYR A 239 -52.59 4.90 -73.79
C TYR A 239 -53.99 5.52 -73.62
N ASP A 240 -54.27 6.05 -72.43
CA ASP A 240 -55.43 6.91 -72.17
C ASP A 240 -55.03 8.39 -72.39
N PRO A 241 -55.56 9.08 -73.41
CA PRO A 241 -55.20 10.47 -73.70
C PRO A 241 -55.79 11.50 -72.71
N ASN A 242 -56.57 11.11 -71.70
CA ASN A 242 -57.34 12.04 -70.86
C ASN A 242 -56.96 12.06 -69.37
N ALA A 243 -55.74 11.67 -69.00
CA ALA A 243 -55.28 11.81 -67.62
C ALA A 243 -55.16 13.31 -67.23
N GLU A 244 -56.12 13.80 -66.46
CA GLU A 244 -56.11 15.15 -65.89
C GLU A 244 -54.91 15.34 -64.95
N VAL A 245 -54.13 16.39 -65.21
CA VAL A 245 -52.96 16.77 -64.42
C VAL A 245 -53.45 17.24 -63.04
N GLN A 246 -53.13 16.47 -62.00
CA GLN A 246 -53.38 16.89 -60.62
C GLN A 246 -52.30 17.88 -60.19
N TYR A 247 -52.76 19.02 -59.67
CA TYR A 247 -51.92 20.08 -59.14
C TYR A 247 -51.93 20.02 -57.61
N ASP A 248 -50.79 20.33 -57.00
CA ASP A 248 -50.72 20.55 -55.56
C ASP A 248 -51.50 21.82 -55.15
N PRO A 249 -51.73 22.08 -53.85
CA PRO A 249 -52.46 23.25 -53.36
C PRO A 249 -51.84 24.61 -53.74
N TYR A 250 -50.65 24.62 -54.34
CA TYR A 250 -49.90 25.81 -54.77
C TYR A 250 -49.79 25.92 -56.30
N GLY A 251 -50.42 25.02 -57.07
CA GLY A 251 -50.50 25.08 -58.52
C GLY A 251 -49.33 24.45 -59.27
N ASN A 252 -48.56 23.56 -58.65
CA ASN A 252 -47.52 22.78 -59.35
C ASN A 252 -48.04 21.39 -59.77
N PRO A 253 -47.73 20.90 -60.98
CA PRO A 253 -48.15 19.59 -61.44
C PRO A 253 -47.43 18.49 -60.64
N ILE A 254 -48.20 17.53 -60.11
CA ILE A 254 -47.67 16.41 -59.31
C ILE A 254 -47.25 15.28 -60.27
N ASP A 255 -45.94 15.04 -60.39
CA ASP A 255 -45.40 13.87 -61.09
C ASP A 255 -45.44 12.64 -60.17
N LEU A 256 -46.45 11.78 -60.37
CA LEU A 256 -46.68 10.56 -59.59
C LEU A 256 -45.60 9.48 -59.81
N ASN A 257 -44.68 9.65 -60.76
CA ASN A 257 -43.57 8.71 -61.02
C ASN A 257 -42.22 9.16 -60.44
N ALA A 258 -42.15 10.29 -59.74
CA ALA A 258 -40.93 10.72 -59.08
C ALA A 258 -40.68 9.86 -57.82
N GLN A 259 -39.76 8.90 -57.90
CA GLN A 259 -39.24 8.22 -56.72
C GLN A 259 -38.59 9.24 -55.77
N PRO A 260 -38.82 9.15 -54.45
CA PRO A 260 -38.18 10.06 -53.51
C PRO A 260 -36.66 9.87 -53.57
N ALA A 261 -35.94 10.97 -53.74
CA ALA A 261 -34.49 10.97 -53.65
C ALA A 261 -34.07 10.48 -52.26
N MET A 262 -33.43 9.31 -52.20
CA MET A 262 -32.70 8.86 -51.01
C MET A 262 -31.52 9.81 -50.78
N ASP A 263 -31.36 10.26 -49.54
CA ASP A 263 -30.10 10.85 -49.10
C ASP A 263 -29.01 9.76 -48.98
N PRO A 264 -27.72 10.12 -48.93
CA PRO A 264 -26.62 9.15 -48.89
C PRO A 264 -26.36 8.50 -47.51
N TYR A 265 -27.22 8.70 -46.50
CA TYR A 265 -27.06 8.15 -45.16
C TYR A 265 -28.38 7.56 -44.65
N GLY A 266 -28.84 6.49 -45.30
CA GLY A 266 -30.04 5.77 -44.93
C GLY A 266 -30.05 5.32 -43.45
N ASN A 267 -31.01 5.83 -42.68
CA ASN A 267 -31.44 5.20 -41.43
C ASN A 267 -32.85 5.65 -41.02
N PRO A 268 -33.86 4.76 -40.98
CA PRO A 268 -35.13 5.04 -40.32
C PRO A 268 -35.17 4.40 -38.92
N TYR A 269 -35.74 5.16 -37.97
CA TYR A 269 -35.99 4.85 -36.55
C TYR A 269 -34.87 5.21 -35.56
N VAL A 270 -34.98 6.42 -34.99
CA VAL A 270 -34.62 6.67 -33.58
C VAL A 270 -35.91 7.10 -32.89
N GLN A 271 -36.40 6.27 -31.97
CA GLN A 271 -37.43 6.67 -31.03
C GLN A 271 -36.89 7.78 -30.13
N SER A 272 -37.62 8.88 -30.04
CA SER A 272 -37.32 10.00 -29.17
C SER A 272 -37.52 9.62 -27.70
N GLU A 273 -36.45 9.41 -26.95
CA GLU A 273 -36.49 9.51 -25.49
C GLU A 273 -36.40 10.97 -25.07
N THR A 274 -37.33 11.37 -24.21
CA THR A 274 -37.48 12.73 -23.70
C THR A 274 -36.41 12.95 -22.62
N ILE A 275 -35.41 13.78 -22.91
CA ILE A 275 -34.44 14.25 -21.92
C ILE A 275 -35.13 15.31 -21.06
N MET A 276 -35.45 14.99 -19.81
CA MET A 276 -35.73 16.02 -18.79
C MET A 276 -34.40 16.67 -18.40
N ALA A 277 -34.27 17.96 -18.68
CA ALA A 277 -33.13 18.76 -18.24
C ALA A 277 -33.19 19.01 -16.72
N ASP A 278 -32.17 18.55 -16.00
CA ASP A 278 -31.87 18.96 -14.62
C ASP A 278 -31.27 20.39 -14.63
N PRO A 279 -31.76 21.34 -13.81
CA PRO A 279 -31.23 22.70 -13.76
C PRO A 279 -29.88 22.84 -13.02
N TYR A 280 -29.24 21.76 -12.54
CA TYR A 280 -27.90 21.85 -11.95
C TYR A 280 -26.89 20.97 -12.71
N GLY A 281 -26.08 21.63 -13.54
CA GLY A 281 -25.11 21.01 -14.44
C GLY A 281 -24.09 20.12 -13.73
N THR A 282 -24.18 18.83 -14.00
CA THR A 282 -23.07 17.88 -13.92
C THR A 282 -23.26 16.86 -15.04
N GLU A 283 -22.33 16.81 -16.00
CA GLU A 283 -22.35 15.87 -17.12
C GLU A 283 -22.12 14.44 -16.59
N GLY A 284 -23.17 13.64 -16.54
CA GLY A 284 -23.11 12.22 -16.19
C GLY A 284 -24.51 11.63 -16.09
N GLY A 285 -24.98 11.02 -17.18
CA GLY A 285 -26.26 10.30 -17.18
C GLY A 285 -26.15 9.00 -16.38
N TYR A 286 -27.08 8.79 -15.44
CA TYR A 286 -27.20 7.54 -14.68
C TYR A 286 -28.28 6.66 -15.31
N LEU A 287 -27.96 5.38 -15.53
CA LEU A 287 -28.95 4.36 -15.87
C LEU A 287 -29.43 3.68 -14.59
N VAL A 288 -30.75 3.60 -14.41
CA VAL A 288 -31.38 2.89 -13.30
C VAL A 288 -31.92 1.56 -13.83
N GLN A 289 -31.43 0.43 -13.31
CA GLN A 289 -32.06 -0.87 -13.53
C GLN A 289 -32.88 -1.27 -12.29
N PRO A 290 -34.16 -1.69 -12.45
CA PRO A 290 -34.95 -2.19 -11.34
C PRO A 290 -34.62 -3.67 -11.07
N GLU A 291 -34.03 -3.98 -9.91
CA GLU A 291 -33.98 -5.35 -9.39
C GLU A 291 -35.15 -5.65 -8.44
N ALA A 292 -35.59 -6.90 -8.44
CA ALA A 292 -36.82 -7.38 -7.82
C ALA A 292 -36.86 -7.37 -6.28
N TYR A 293 -35.86 -6.81 -5.59
CA TYR A 293 -35.86 -6.61 -4.15
C TYR A 293 -35.19 -5.28 -3.76
N GLY A 294 -35.86 -4.16 -4.02
CA GLY A 294 -35.89 -3.00 -3.11
C GLY A 294 -34.61 -2.25 -2.74
N GLN A 295 -33.48 -2.40 -3.43
CA GLN A 295 -32.31 -1.52 -3.25
C GLN A 295 -31.84 -0.93 -4.58
N LEU A 296 -31.79 0.40 -4.65
CA LEU A 296 -31.29 1.15 -5.80
C LEU A 296 -29.79 1.43 -5.61
N THR A 297 -28.94 0.86 -6.45
CA THR A 297 -27.51 1.19 -6.50
C THR A 297 -27.19 1.99 -7.76
N PRO A 298 -26.68 3.23 -7.65
CA PRO A 298 -26.24 3.98 -8.82
C PRO A 298 -24.97 3.37 -9.42
N TYR A 299 -24.96 3.22 -10.74
CA TYR A 299 -23.81 2.72 -11.53
C TYR A 299 -23.26 3.83 -12.42
N GLU A 300 -21.93 3.99 -12.47
CA GLU A 300 -21.25 4.75 -13.51
C GLU A 300 -21.06 3.85 -14.75
N ALA A 301 -21.49 4.35 -15.91
CA ALA A 301 -21.57 3.59 -17.16
C ALA A 301 -20.22 3.10 -17.73
N ASN A 302 -19.07 3.55 -17.19
CA ASN A 302 -17.77 3.25 -17.78
C ASN A 302 -16.93 2.17 -17.07
N TYR A 303 -17.26 1.73 -15.85
CA TYR A 303 -16.37 0.81 -15.13
C TYR A 303 -17.02 -0.28 -14.26
N GLY A 304 -18.35 -0.37 -14.15
CA GLY A 304 -19.00 -1.54 -13.53
C GLY A 304 -18.69 -1.77 -12.04
N TYR A 305 -18.13 -0.79 -11.32
CA TYR A 305 -17.88 -0.89 -9.88
C TYR A 305 -18.89 -0.03 -9.10
N PRO A 306 -19.42 -0.52 -7.96
CA PRO A 306 -20.32 0.24 -7.11
C PRO A 306 -19.59 1.44 -6.48
N THR A 307 -20.14 2.64 -6.65
CA THR A 307 -19.53 3.92 -6.20
C THR A 307 -19.86 4.28 -4.76
N GLY A 308 -20.74 3.53 -4.11
CA GLY A 308 -21.15 3.72 -2.72
C GLY A 308 -22.12 2.65 -2.25
N MET A 309 -22.31 2.55 -0.93
CA MET A 309 -23.39 1.77 -0.34
C MET A 309 -24.47 2.72 0.18
N TYR A 310 -25.73 2.38 -0.07
CA TYR A 310 -26.91 3.11 0.39
C TYR A 310 -27.72 2.24 1.35
N ASP A 311 -27.90 2.67 2.59
CA ASP A 311 -28.57 1.87 3.62
C ASP A 311 -30.07 2.18 3.79
N GLY A 312 -30.62 3.02 2.92
CA GLY A 312 -31.99 3.51 3.00
C GLY A 312 -32.15 4.84 3.75
N THR A 313 -31.10 5.34 4.41
CA THR A 313 -31.14 6.64 5.12
C THR A 313 -30.00 7.57 4.73
N GLN A 314 -28.79 7.05 4.45
CA GLN A 314 -27.63 7.86 4.08
C GLN A 314 -26.75 7.16 3.03
N PHE A 315 -26.05 7.97 2.22
CA PHE A 315 -25.11 7.49 1.22
C PHE A 315 -23.68 7.49 1.78
N TYR A 316 -23.00 6.34 1.70
CA TYR A 316 -21.60 6.19 2.10
C TYR A 316 -20.72 6.09 0.85
N PRO A 317 -19.96 7.15 0.48
CA PRO A 317 -19.02 7.07 -0.63
C PRO A 317 -17.88 6.10 -0.28
N VAL A 318 -17.54 5.19 -1.20
CA VAL A 318 -16.34 4.37 -1.06
C VAL A 318 -15.13 5.31 -1.14
N GLN A 319 -14.43 5.51 -0.02
CA GLN A 319 -13.21 6.31 -0.02
C GLN A 319 -12.16 5.62 -0.90
N ARG A 320 -11.87 6.21 -2.07
CA ARG A 320 -10.74 5.81 -2.90
C ARG A 320 -9.48 5.90 -2.05
N LYS A 321 -8.77 4.77 -1.86
CA LYS A 321 -7.40 4.80 -1.34
C LYS A 321 -6.59 5.68 -2.28
N SER A 322 -6.11 6.80 -1.75
CA SER A 322 -5.22 7.74 -2.44
C SER A 322 -4.07 6.99 -3.14
N ASP A 323 -3.89 7.24 -4.45
CA ASP A 323 -2.84 6.69 -5.33
C ASP A 323 -1.38 6.94 -4.85
N LYS A 324 -1.18 7.64 -3.73
CA LYS A 324 0.12 7.81 -3.08
C LYS A 324 0.83 6.48 -2.76
N GLY A 325 0.10 5.38 -2.53
CA GLY A 325 0.70 4.07 -2.27
C GLY A 325 1.52 3.52 -3.44
N ILE A 326 1.08 3.75 -4.67
CA ILE A 326 1.74 3.25 -5.88
C ILE A 326 3.04 4.05 -6.14
N TRP A 327 2.99 5.37 -5.94
CA TRP A 327 4.17 6.23 -6.08
C TRP A 327 5.25 5.99 -5.01
N VAL A 328 4.85 5.62 -3.79
CA VAL A 328 5.80 5.22 -2.73
C VAL A 328 6.47 3.89 -3.07
N GLY A 329 5.73 2.91 -3.61
CA GLY A 329 6.30 1.63 -4.04
C GLY A 329 7.33 1.78 -5.17
N VAL A 330 7.01 2.60 -6.18
CA VAL A 330 7.93 2.88 -7.31
C VAL A 330 9.17 3.64 -6.83
N GLY A 331 9.02 4.58 -5.89
CA GLY A 331 10.14 5.32 -5.29
C GLY A 331 11.11 4.43 -4.52
N ILE A 332 10.60 3.46 -3.76
CA ILE A 332 11.43 2.48 -3.02
C ILE A 332 12.17 1.56 -3.99
N ALA A 333 11.51 1.05 -5.02
CA ALA A 333 12.15 0.19 -6.03
C ALA A 333 13.28 0.91 -6.78
N ALA A 334 13.07 2.19 -7.14
CA ALA A 334 14.10 3.01 -7.79
C ALA A 334 15.31 3.28 -6.88
N ALA A 335 15.08 3.51 -5.58
CA ALA A 335 16.16 3.71 -4.61
C ALA A 335 17.00 2.44 -4.41
N VAL A 336 16.36 1.26 -4.35
CA VAL A 336 17.05 -0.03 -4.23
C VAL A 336 17.91 -0.31 -5.47
N LEU A 337 17.38 -0.08 -6.68
CA LEU A 337 18.15 -0.25 -7.92
C LEU A 337 19.36 0.70 -8.00
N LEU A 338 19.21 1.94 -7.52
CA LEU A 338 20.32 2.91 -7.47
C LEU A 338 21.42 2.44 -6.52
N ILE A 339 21.07 1.89 -5.36
CA ILE A 339 22.04 1.36 -4.38
C ILE A 339 22.80 0.16 -4.96
N ILE A 340 22.11 -0.76 -5.63
CA ILE A 340 22.76 -1.91 -6.30
C ILE A 340 23.76 -1.42 -7.35
N LEU A 341 23.36 -0.46 -8.19
CA LEU A 341 24.22 0.10 -9.23
C LEU A 341 25.47 0.79 -8.66
N ILE A 342 25.34 1.50 -7.53
CA ILE A 342 26.47 2.12 -6.83
C ILE A 342 27.42 1.06 -6.26
N LEU A 343 26.89 -0.03 -5.69
CA LEU A 343 27.70 -1.13 -5.16
C LEU A 343 28.48 -1.84 -6.27
N ASP A 344 27.84 -2.09 -7.42
CA ASP A 344 28.51 -2.71 -8.58
C ASP A 344 29.65 -1.82 -9.13
N ILE A 345 29.44 -0.50 -9.19
CA ILE A 345 30.47 0.46 -9.59
C ILE A 345 31.64 0.44 -8.58
N LEU A 346 31.36 0.39 -7.27
CA LEU A 346 32.40 0.31 -6.25
C LEU A 346 33.22 -0.99 -6.34
N VAL A 347 32.56 -2.11 -6.62
CA VAL A 347 33.24 -3.39 -6.85
C VAL A 347 34.12 -3.32 -8.10
N LEU A 348 33.61 -2.79 -9.21
CA LEU A 348 34.38 -2.58 -10.44
C LEU A 348 35.61 -1.67 -10.20
N LEU A 349 35.44 -0.56 -9.49
CA LEU A 349 36.54 0.35 -9.15
C LEU A 349 37.59 -0.30 -8.24
N SER A 350 37.16 -1.17 -7.31
CA SER A 350 38.08 -1.93 -6.47
C SER A 350 38.92 -2.93 -7.26
N LEU A 351 38.31 -3.58 -8.26
CA LEU A 351 38.99 -4.52 -9.14
C LEU A 351 39.98 -3.82 -10.08
N THR A 352 39.64 -2.64 -10.60
CA THR A 352 40.55 -1.86 -11.46
C THR A 352 41.73 -1.25 -10.70
N ASN A 353 41.55 -0.86 -9.43
CA ASN A 353 42.64 -0.34 -8.60
C ASN A 353 43.63 -1.45 -8.18
N VAL A 354 43.16 -2.68 -8.02
CA VAL A 354 44.05 -3.84 -7.78
C VAL A 354 44.88 -4.15 -9.04
N ALA A 355 44.34 -3.96 -10.24
CA ALA A 355 45.04 -4.19 -11.50
C ALA A 355 46.10 -3.11 -11.87
N GLN A 356 46.16 -1.98 -11.16
CA GLN A 356 47.23 -0.98 -11.32
C GLN A 356 48.38 -1.13 -10.30
N ILE A 357 48.19 -1.98 -9.29
CA ILE A 357 49.18 -2.24 -8.22
C ILE A 357 49.99 -3.53 -8.50
N PHE A 358 49.56 -4.34 -9.46
CA PHE A 358 50.33 -5.43 -10.07
C PHE A 358 50.77 -5.03 -11.48
#